data_AF-A0A7K5W229-F1
#
_entry.id   AF-A0A7K5W229-F1
#
_cell.length_a   1.000
_cell.length_b   1.000
_cell.length_c   1.000
_cell.angle_alpha   90.00
_cell.angle_beta   90.00
_cell.angle_gamma   90.00
#
_symmetry.space_group_name_H-M   'P 1'
#
loop_
_entity.id
_entity.type
_entity.pdbx_description
1 polymer ?
#
loop_
_entity_poly.entity_id
_entity_poly.type
_entity_poly.pdbx_seq_one_letter_code
_entity_poly.pdbx_strand_id
1 'polypeptide(L)'
;FRSLLLVLVLALTVRSSPHRKAGASARLREGCLNQKDPKFPTTVKVDIRISNADGAFGMVHDVRNRSLAPWDYRLDEDPDRFPRVIAEARCRLSGCAGPQGQEDRSLNSVPIQQQILVLRREQQRGCVPSYRLEKRLITVGCTCVTPVIQHQS
;
A
#
# COMPACT_ATOMS: atom_id res chain seq x y z
N PHE A 1 -61.83 59.14 -39.67
CA PHE A 1 -61.01 59.90 -38.71
C PHE A 1 -60.90 59.11 -37.42
N ARG A 2 -59.66 58.96 -36.91
CA ARG A 2 -59.24 58.37 -35.61
C ARG A 2 -59.28 56.83 -35.54
N SER A 3 -58.25 56.10 -35.10
CA SER A 3 -56.95 56.45 -34.55
C SER A 3 -56.04 55.23 -34.63
N LEU A 4 -54.76 55.46 -34.93
CA LEU A 4 -53.65 54.50 -34.87
C LEU A 4 -53.42 54.04 -33.43
N LEU A 5 -53.00 52.77 -33.26
CA LEU A 5 -52.00 52.37 -32.26
C LEU A 5 -51.43 50.99 -32.60
N LEU A 6 -50.18 51.00 -33.07
CA LEU A 6 -49.31 49.85 -33.21
C LEU A 6 -48.89 49.33 -31.83
N VAL A 7 -48.87 48.00 -31.64
CA VAL A 7 -47.82 47.35 -30.83
C VAL A 7 -47.47 46.01 -31.49
N LEU A 8 -46.27 45.93 -32.08
CA LEU A 8 -45.61 44.67 -32.45
C LEU A 8 -45.11 43.97 -31.19
N VAL A 9 -45.40 42.68 -31.02
CA VAL A 9 -44.66 41.80 -30.10
C VAL A 9 -44.11 40.62 -30.90
N LEU A 10 -42.81 40.69 -31.22
CA LEU A 10 -42.02 39.59 -31.78
C LEU A 10 -41.70 38.58 -30.67
N ALA A 11 -42.31 37.40 -30.70
CA ALA A 11 -41.87 36.25 -29.91
C ALA A 11 -40.80 35.47 -30.71
N LEU A 12 -39.53 35.68 -30.40
CA LEU A 12 -38.41 34.89 -30.93
C LEU A 12 -38.40 33.50 -30.28
N THR A 13 -38.55 32.47 -31.09
CA THR A 13 -38.40 31.07 -30.69
C THR A 13 -36.92 30.75 -30.42
N VAL A 14 -36.53 30.60 -29.15
CA VAL A 14 -35.21 30.07 -28.80
C VAL A 14 -35.29 28.53 -28.83
N ARG A 15 -34.75 27.93 -29.89
CA ARG A 15 -34.48 26.48 -29.94
C ARG A 15 -33.31 26.18 -28.98
N SER A 16 -33.59 25.56 -27.85
CA SER A 16 -32.56 24.98 -27.00
C SER A 16 -31.96 23.75 -27.69
N SER A 17 -30.73 23.86 -28.19
CA SER A 17 -29.92 22.72 -28.62
C SER A 17 -29.40 21.97 -27.39
N PRO A 18 -29.59 20.65 -27.26
CA PRO A 18 -28.96 19.89 -26.19
C PRO A 18 -27.50 19.69 -26.57
N HIS A 19 -26.63 20.57 -26.09
CA HIS A 19 -25.20 20.29 -26.04
C HIS A 19 -24.99 19.06 -25.14
N ARG A 20 -24.89 17.88 -25.77
CA ARG A 20 -24.33 16.67 -25.17
C ARG A 20 -22.94 17.02 -24.62
N LYS A 21 -22.83 17.23 -23.31
CA LYS A 21 -21.54 17.27 -22.59
C LYS A 21 -20.99 15.85 -22.46
N ALA A 22 -20.67 15.22 -23.59
CA ALA A 22 -19.79 14.05 -23.64
C ALA A 22 -18.40 14.57 -24.00
N GLY A 23 -17.65 15.08 -23.03
CA GLY A 23 -16.36 15.71 -23.35
C GLY A 23 -15.40 15.99 -22.20
N ALA A 24 -15.87 16.09 -20.96
CA ALA A 24 -14.98 16.32 -19.83
C ALA A 24 -14.23 15.03 -19.39
N SER A 25 -14.90 13.87 -19.46
CA SER A 25 -14.30 12.59 -19.03
C SER A 25 -13.28 12.02 -20.02
N ALA A 26 -13.37 12.35 -21.31
CA ALA A 26 -12.49 11.79 -22.34
C ALA A 26 -11.12 12.51 -22.37
N ARG A 27 -11.10 13.84 -22.18
CA ARG A 27 -9.87 14.64 -22.25
C ARG A 27 -8.95 14.48 -21.04
N LEU A 28 -9.48 14.04 -19.89
CA LEU A 28 -8.67 13.78 -18.69
C LEU A 28 -7.71 12.58 -18.87
N ARG A 29 -7.98 11.71 -19.86
CA ARG A 29 -7.31 10.42 -20.04
C ARG A 29 -6.03 10.51 -20.89
N GLU A 30 -5.90 11.54 -21.72
CA GLU A 30 -4.79 11.69 -22.69
C GLU A 30 -3.47 12.14 -22.05
N GLY A 31 -3.49 12.84 -20.91
CA GLY A 31 -2.28 13.30 -20.22
C GLY A 31 -1.64 12.27 -19.26
N CYS A 32 -2.24 11.09 -19.09
CA CYS A 32 -1.83 10.11 -18.08
C CYS A 32 -1.05 8.91 -18.66
N LEU A 33 -0.96 8.76 -19.98
CA LEU A 33 -0.38 7.59 -20.63
C LEU A 33 0.93 7.95 -21.33
N ASN A 34 2.06 7.63 -20.70
CA ASN A 34 3.35 7.58 -21.40
C ASN A 34 3.51 6.18 -22.01
N GLN A 35 3.14 6.02 -23.29
CA GLN A 35 3.26 4.73 -23.96
C GLN A 35 4.40 4.78 -24.99
N LYS A 36 5.57 4.27 -24.58
CA LYS A 36 6.44 3.51 -25.49
C LYS A 36 6.12 2.05 -25.25
N ASP A 37 6.16 1.22 -26.29
CA ASP A 37 5.98 -0.25 -26.20
C ASP A 37 7.34 -0.94 -26.01
N PRO A 38 7.80 -1.18 -24.77
CA PRO A 38 8.93 -2.05 -24.51
C PRO A 38 8.56 -3.53 -24.72
N LYS A 39 9.59 -4.35 -24.99
CA LYS A 39 9.54 -5.82 -25.09
C LYS A 39 8.90 -6.51 -23.86
N PHE A 40 8.84 -5.81 -22.72
CA PHE A 40 8.15 -6.22 -21.49
C PHE A 40 7.19 -5.13 -21.03
N PRO A 41 5.96 -5.47 -20.58
CA PRO A 41 5.00 -4.46 -20.15
C PRO A 41 5.54 -3.69 -18.95
N THR A 42 5.46 -2.35 -19.01
CA THR A 42 5.81 -1.46 -17.89
C THR A 42 4.69 -1.35 -16.86
N THR A 43 3.46 -1.70 -17.23
CA THR A 43 2.27 -1.67 -16.38
C THR A 43 1.45 -2.96 -16.57
N VAL A 44 0.81 -3.41 -15.49
CA VAL A 44 -0.09 -4.57 -15.52
C VAL A 44 -1.43 -4.20 -14.89
N LYS A 45 -2.53 -4.69 -15.46
CA LYS A 45 -3.86 -4.52 -14.89
C LYS A 45 -4.14 -5.69 -13.96
N VAL A 46 -4.31 -5.42 -12.67
CA VAL A 46 -4.61 -6.41 -11.63
C VAL A 46 -6.00 -6.18 -11.05
N ASP A 47 -6.78 -7.26 -10.91
CA ASP A 47 -8.02 -7.28 -10.12
C ASP A 47 -7.68 -7.76 -8.71
N ILE A 48 -7.68 -6.85 -7.74
CA ILE A 48 -7.25 -7.12 -6.37
C ILE A 48 -8.50 -7.48 -5.55
N ARG A 49 -8.77 -8.78 -5.43
CA ARG A 49 -9.83 -9.31 -4.55
C ARG A 49 -9.23 -9.78 -3.24
N ILE A 50 -9.29 -8.96 -2.21
CA ILE A 50 -8.77 -9.29 -0.88
C ILE A 50 -9.86 -10.06 -0.14
N SER A 51 -9.66 -11.37 0.04
CA SER A 51 -10.43 -12.16 1.00
C SER A 51 -9.95 -11.83 2.42
N ASN A 52 -10.89 -11.80 3.37
CA ASN A 52 -10.75 -11.25 4.73
C ASN A 52 -9.34 -11.41 5.35
N ALA A 53 -8.64 -10.28 5.58
CA ALA A 53 -7.29 -10.24 6.14
C ALA A 53 -7.25 -10.31 7.67
N ASP A 54 -8.41 -10.33 8.32
CA ASP A 54 -8.57 -10.17 9.78
C ASP A 54 -8.03 -11.35 10.61
N GLY A 55 -7.67 -12.48 9.99
CA GLY A 55 -7.21 -13.68 10.69
C GLY A 55 -5.70 -13.75 11.00
N ALA A 56 -4.86 -12.93 10.36
CA ALA A 56 -3.40 -13.14 10.40
C ALA A 56 -2.73 -12.74 11.72
N PHE A 57 -3.38 -11.88 12.53
CA PHE A 57 -2.81 -11.42 13.81
C PHE A 57 -3.16 -12.33 15.00
N GLY A 58 -4.17 -13.19 14.87
CA GLY A 58 -4.67 -14.02 15.97
C GLY A 58 -3.76 -15.21 16.34
N MET A 59 -2.95 -15.72 15.41
CA MET A 59 -2.15 -16.93 15.63
C MET A 59 -0.75 -16.68 16.26
N VAL A 60 -0.31 -15.44 16.46
CA VAL A 60 1.13 -15.14 16.66
C VAL A 60 1.50 -14.60 18.05
N HIS A 61 0.53 -14.36 18.94
CA HIS A 61 0.85 -13.91 20.31
C HIS A 61 1.57 -14.97 21.15
N ASP A 62 1.22 -16.25 20.95
CA ASP A 62 1.74 -17.37 21.71
C ASP A 62 3.25 -17.57 21.45
N VAL A 63 3.65 -17.65 20.18
CA VAL A 63 5.04 -17.92 19.79
C VAL A 63 5.98 -16.79 20.22
N ARG A 64 5.58 -15.53 20.03
CA ARG A 64 6.42 -14.36 20.31
C ARG A 64 6.87 -14.29 21.77
N ASN A 65 5.98 -14.61 22.70
CA ASN A 65 6.27 -14.54 24.14
C ASN A 65 6.92 -15.81 24.67
N ARG A 66 6.72 -16.97 24.01
CA ARG A 66 7.29 -18.26 24.41
C ARG A 66 8.61 -18.62 23.73
N SER A 67 9.03 -17.83 22.74
CA SER A 67 10.33 -17.99 22.07
C SER A 67 11.49 -17.76 23.05
N LEU A 68 12.58 -18.53 22.86
CA LEU A 68 13.87 -18.25 23.52
C LEU A 68 14.45 -16.90 23.08
N ALA A 69 14.11 -16.44 21.89
CA ALA A 69 14.42 -15.09 21.42
C ALA A 69 13.10 -14.31 21.30
N PRO A 70 12.54 -13.77 22.39
CA PRO A 70 11.24 -13.11 22.36
C PRO A 70 11.33 -11.75 21.63
N TRP A 71 10.22 -11.31 21.04
CA TRP A 71 10.15 -10.03 20.32
C TRP A 71 8.91 -9.22 20.67
N ASP A 72 8.88 -7.95 20.27
CA ASP A 72 7.68 -7.11 20.18
C ASP A 72 7.42 -6.71 18.74
N TYR A 73 6.17 -6.36 18.42
CA TYR A 73 5.85 -5.82 17.12
C TYR A 73 5.80 -4.30 17.19
N ARG A 74 6.54 -3.64 16.31
CA ARG A 74 6.33 -2.24 15.94
C ARG A 74 5.41 -2.21 14.73
N LEU A 75 4.33 -1.44 14.81
CA LEU A 75 3.43 -1.22 13.68
C LEU A 75 3.98 -0.09 12.79
N ASP A 76 4.26 -0.39 11.54
CA ASP A 76 4.60 0.55 10.48
C ASP A 76 3.35 0.84 9.65
N GLU A 77 2.80 2.04 9.79
CA GLU A 77 1.58 2.47 9.11
C GLU A 77 1.89 3.48 8.01
N ASP A 78 1.38 3.21 6.81
CA ASP A 78 1.55 4.06 5.64
C ASP A 78 0.21 4.12 4.87
N PRO A 79 -0.50 5.27 4.88
CA PRO A 79 -1.82 5.40 4.27
C PRO A 79 -1.78 5.30 2.74
N ASP A 80 -0.62 5.49 2.12
CA ASP A 80 -0.43 5.39 0.67
C ASP A 80 0.07 4.00 0.25
N ARG A 81 -0.01 3.00 1.14
CA ARG A 81 0.48 1.64 0.88
C ARG A 81 -0.58 0.58 1.16
N PHE A 82 -0.51 -0.53 0.41
CA PHE A 82 -1.17 -1.78 0.74
C PHE A 82 -0.15 -2.92 0.96
N PRO A 83 -0.20 -3.66 2.08
CA PRO A 83 -1.06 -3.40 3.25
C PRO A 83 -0.65 -2.10 3.95
N ARG A 84 -1.66 -1.39 4.49
CA ARG A 84 -1.50 -0.10 5.18
C ARG A 84 -0.63 -0.25 6.42
N VAL A 85 -0.91 -1.27 7.22
CA VAL A 85 -0.17 -1.58 8.46
C VAL A 85 0.68 -2.82 8.23
N ILE A 86 1.96 -2.73 8.57
CA ILE A 86 2.90 -3.84 8.58
C ILE A 86 3.46 -3.97 10.00
N ALA A 87 3.38 -5.15 10.60
CA ALA A 87 4.00 -5.41 11.89
C ALA A 87 5.44 -5.89 11.70
N GLU A 88 6.42 -5.14 12.22
CA GLU A 88 7.83 -5.50 12.21
C GLU A 88 8.29 -5.94 13.60
N ALA A 89 8.84 -7.15 13.69
CA ALA A 89 9.35 -7.69 14.93
C ALA A 89 10.66 -6.99 15.36
N ARG A 90 10.81 -6.81 16.68
CA ARG A 90 12.00 -6.29 17.35
C ARG A 90 12.36 -7.22 18.50
N CYS A 91 13.56 -7.81 18.47
CA CYS A 91 14.01 -8.71 19.51
C CYS A 91 14.12 -7.95 20.84
N ARG A 92 13.62 -8.54 21.94
CA ARG A 92 13.63 -7.93 23.28
C ARG A 92 14.98 -8.09 23.96
N LEU A 93 15.69 -9.17 23.66
CA LEU A 93 16.96 -9.55 24.25
C LEU A 93 18.06 -9.47 23.20
N SER A 94 19.31 -9.26 23.64
CA SER A 94 20.48 -9.46 22.76
C SER A 94 20.98 -10.89 22.83
N GLY A 95 20.93 -11.51 24.02
CA GLY A 95 21.12 -12.95 24.23
C GLY A 95 19.83 -13.73 23.98
N CYS A 96 19.70 -14.93 24.55
CA CYS A 96 18.46 -15.71 24.52
C CYS A 96 17.95 -16.01 25.94
N ALA A 97 16.66 -16.23 26.11
CA ALA A 97 16.07 -16.67 27.36
C ALA A 97 16.51 -18.11 27.66
N GLY A 98 17.05 -18.33 28.86
CA GLY A 98 17.34 -19.65 29.41
C GLY A 98 16.12 -20.28 30.08
N PRO A 99 16.22 -21.54 30.53
CA PRO A 99 15.08 -22.29 31.07
C PRO A 99 14.43 -21.68 32.32
N GLN A 100 15.18 -20.89 33.10
CA GLN A 100 14.68 -20.22 34.30
C GLN A 100 14.35 -18.73 34.06
N GLY A 101 14.34 -18.28 32.79
CA GLY A 101 13.97 -16.92 32.38
C GLY A 101 15.10 -15.89 32.40
N GLN A 102 16.30 -16.28 32.83
CA GLN A 102 17.51 -15.46 32.74
C GLN A 102 18.00 -15.33 31.29
N GLU A 103 18.66 -14.23 30.96
CA GLU A 103 19.31 -14.05 29.65
C GLU A 103 20.64 -14.82 29.60
N ASP A 104 20.75 -15.78 28.69
CA ASP A 104 21.98 -16.43 28.27
C ASP A 104 22.64 -15.63 27.15
N ARG A 105 23.76 -14.98 27.47
CA ARG A 105 24.56 -14.15 26.56
C ARG A 105 25.61 -14.92 25.77
N SER A 106 25.71 -16.24 25.96
CA SER A 106 26.52 -17.11 25.09
C SER A 106 25.85 -17.38 23.75
N LEU A 107 24.57 -17.02 23.60
CA LEU A 107 23.77 -17.10 22.39
C LEU A 107 23.36 -15.70 21.93
N ASN A 108 22.82 -15.58 20.71
CA ASN A 108 22.34 -14.31 20.16
C ASN A 108 20.88 -14.41 19.72
N SER A 109 20.06 -13.44 20.13
CA SER A 109 18.77 -13.19 19.49
C SER A 109 18.98 -12.40 18.21
N VAL A 110 18.60 -12.99 17.07
CA VAL A 110 18.75 -12.36 15.75
C VAL A 110 17.41 -12.24 15.04
N PRO A 111 17.18 -11.13 14.30
CA PRO A 111 15.94 -10.93 13.55
C PRO A 111 15.87 -11.87 12.34
N ILE A 112 14.70 -12.48 12.11
CA ILE A 112 14.39 -13.18 10.86
C ILE A 112 13.74 -12.20 9.90
N GLN A 113 14.36 -12.02 8.73
CA GLN A 113 13.88 -11.10 7.71
C GLN A 113 13.19 -11.84 6.57
N GLN A 114 12.14 -11.23 6.02
CA GLN A 114 11.37 -11.71 4.88
C GLN A 114 11.16 -10.58 3.88
N GLN A 115 11.36 -10.86 2.60
CA GLN A 115 10.99 -9.92 1.54
C GLN A 115 9.50 -10.12 1.20
N ILE A 116 8.73 -9.04 1.26
CA ILE A 116 7.32 -9.00 0.88
C ILE A 116 7.11 -8.02 -0.28
N LEU A 117 5.97 -8.16 -0.96
CA LEU A 117 5.50 -7.23 -1.96
C LEU A 117 4.50 -6.26 -1.33
N VAL A 118 4.64 -4.98 -1.64
CA VAL A 118 3.71 -3.92 -1.23
C VAL A 118 3.31 -3.10 -2.45
N LEU A 119 2.08 -2.60 -2.45
CA LEU A 119 1.60 -1.67 -3.46
C LEU A 119 1.66 -0.26 -2.90
N ARG A 120 2.38 0.65 -3.54
CA ARG A 120 2.42 2.08 -3.17
C ARG A 120 1.57 2.87 -4.16
N ARG A 121 0.66 3.68 -3.64
CA ARG A 121 -0.17 4.58 -4.42
C ARG A 121 0.68 5.71 -4.95
N GLU A 122 0.59 5.97 -6.25
CA GLU A 122 1.20 7.14 -6.86
C GLU A 122 0.14 8.24 -7.01
N GLN A 123 0.44 9.42 -6.48
CA GLN A 123 -0.48 10.56 -6.54
C GLN A 123 -0.27 11.33 -7.84
N GLN A 124 -1.17 11.16 -8.79
CA GLN A 124 -1.25 11.99 -9.99
C GLN A 124 -2.55 12.81 -9.98
N ARG A 125 -2.42 14.14 -9.98
CA ARG A 125 -3.58 15.06 -10.00
C ARG A 125 -4.36 14.87 -11.30
N GLY A 126 -5.65 14.54 -11.18
CA GLY A 126 -6.53 14.40 -12.33
C GLY A 126 -6.36 13.12 -13.14
N CYS A 127 -5.58 12.13 -12.67
CA CYS A 127 -5.47 10.83 -13.33
C CYS A 127 -6.12 9.72 -12.48
N VAL A 128 -6.41 8.59 -13.11
CA VAL A 128 -6.80 7.37 -12.39
C VAL A 128 -5.65 6.99 -11.46
N PRO A 129 -5.88 6.68 -10.17
CA PRO A 129 -4.81 6.28 -9.26
C PRO A 129 -4.04 5.07 -9.82
N SER A 130 -2.72 5.21 -9.97
CA SER A 130 -1.80 4.12 -10.27
C SER A 130 -1.16 3.59 -9.00
N TYR A 131 -0.71 2.34 -9.07
CA TYR A 131 0.05 1.70 -8.00
C TYR A 131 1.37 1.20 -8.55
N ARG A 132 2.42 1.42 -7.79
CA ARG A 132 3.74 0.85 -8.01
C ARG A 132 3.92 -0.36 -7.11
N LEU A 133 4.39 -1.47 -7.68
CA LEU A 133 4.79 -2.65 -6.92
C LEU A 133 6.21 -2.44 -6.37
N GLU A 134 6.38 -2.61 -5.06
CA GLU A 134 7.66 -2.46 -4.37
C GLU A 134 8.00 -3.73 -3.59
N LYS A 135 9.29 -4.05 -3.53
CA LYS A 135 9.83 -5.08 -2.62
C LYS A 135 10.23 -4.41 -1.32
N ARG A 136 9.80 -4.98 -0.20
CA ARG A 136 10.18 -4.51 1.14
C ARG A 136 10.72 -5.65 1.98
N LEU A 137 11.85 -5.43 2.64
CA LEU A 137 12.38 -6.36 3.64
C LEU A 137 11.77 -6.01 4.99
N ILE A 138 11.15 -6.98 5.65
CA ILE A 138 10.52 -6.83 6.97
C ILE A 138 11.08 -7.85 7.94
N THR A 139 11.08 -7.55 9.23
CA THR A 139 11.40 -8.53 10.27
C THR A 139 10.12 -9.19 10.75
N VAL A 140 10.02 -10.52 10.64
CA VAL A 140 8.80 -11.28 10.97
C VAL A 140 8.82 -11.84 12.40
N GLY A 141 10.00 -12.07 12.94
CA GLY A 141 10.24 -12.59 14.28
C GLY A 141 11.72 -12.57 14.63
N CYS A 142 12.07 -13.21 15.74
CA CYS A 142 13.45 -13.41 16.16
C CYS A 142 13.73 -14.89 16.41
N THR A 143 14.99 -15.29 16.27
CA THR A 143 15.45 -16.63 16.56
C THR A 143 16.72 -16.59 17.40
N CYS A 144 16.99 -17.69 18.11
CA CYS A 144 18.18 -17.85 18.92
C CYS A 144 19.24 -18.63 18.15
N VAL A 145 20.46 -18.11 18.09
CA VAL A 145 21.57 -18.74 17.36
C VAL A 145 22.84 -18.78 18.20
N THR A 146 23.70 -19.75 17.92
CA THR A 146 25.07 -19.77 18.45
C THR A 146 25.91 -18.68 17.78
N PRO A 147 26.86 -18.04 18.50
CA PRO A 147 27.79 -17.08 17.92
C PRO A 147 28.65 -17.71 16.80
N VAL A 148 29.06 -16.89 15.84
CA VAL A 148 29.99 -17.32 14.79
C VAL A 148 31.37 -17.49 15.41
N ILE A 149 31.83 -18.74 15.54
CA ILE A 149 33.20 -19.04 15.95
C ILE A 149 34.12 -18.82 14.75
N GLN A 150 34.80 -17.68 14.72
CA GLN A 150 35.88 -17.42 13.76
C GLN A 150 37.10 -18.25 14.19
N HIS A 151 37.35 -19.40 13.56
CA HIS A 151 38.65 -20.04 13.69
C HIS A 151 39.68 -19.15 12.96
N GLN A 152 40.62 -18.59 13.72
CA GLN A 152 41.77 -17.91 13.14
C GLN A 152 42.68 -19.00 12.54
N SER A 153 42.65 -19.13 11.21
CA SER A 153 43.63 -19.91 10.43
C SER A 153 44.87 -19.09 10.16
#